data_AF-K1Y4R3-F1
#
_entry.id   AF-K1Y4R3-F1
#
_cell.length_a   1.000
_cell.length_b   1.000
_cell.length_c   1.000
_cell.angle_alpha   90.00
_cell.angle_beta   90.00
_cell.angle_gamma   90.00
#
_symmetry.space_group_name_H-M   'P 1'
#
loop_
_entity.id
_entity.type
_entity.pdbx_description
1 polymer ?
#
loop_
_entity_poly.entity_id
_entity_poly.type
_entity_poly.pdbx_seq_one_letter_code
_entity_poly.pdbx_strand_id
1 'polypeptide(L)'
;MTSCQKDQNIKPDPQEIKFYASYNGETQTKATTVFTTGNKVTILGYTAGATVTSATSVPGTPVEATVGASGLLTPSAALYLPKGSYDFYSVSLNNTSAPGLTFTSGMSTQLTNGIDYLWTKAAGIAEGGTASF
;
A
#
# COMPACT_ATOMS: atom_id res chain seq x y z
N MET A 1 10.89 6.45 52.09
CA MET A 1 10.96 7.45 51.01
C MET A 1 10.65 6.74 49.70
N THR A 2 9.42 6.86 49.22
CA THR A 2 8.94 6.20 48.02
C THR A 2 9.44 6.99 46.81
N SER A 3 10.36 6.40 46.04
CA SER A 3 10.89 6.99 44.81
C SER A 3 9.89 6.79 43.68
N CYS A 4 9.32 7.87 43.15
CA CYS A 4 8.54 7.84 41.91
C CYS A 4 9.46 7.39 40.77
N GLN A 5 9.29 6.16 40.27
CA GLN A 5 9.85 5.80 38.98
C GLN A 5 8.96 6.44 37.91
N LYS A 6 9.55 7.33 37.11
CA LYS A 6 8.93 7.82 35.88
C LYS A 6 8.73 6.61 34.99
N ASP A 7 7.48 6.20 34.80
CA ASP A 7 7.11 5.23 33.78
C ASP A 7 7.80 5.64 32.49
N GLN A 8 8.69 4.78 32.00
CA GLN A 8 9.24 4.93 30.68
C GLN A 8 8.05 4.78 29.74
N ASN A 9 7.55 5.91 29.27
CA ASN A 9 6.55 5.96 28.22
C ASN A 9 7.27 5.46 26.95
N ILE A 10 7.45 4.14 26.84
CA ILE A 10 8.03 3.48 25.67
C ILE A 10 7.03 3.74 24.56
N LYS A 11 7.22 4.84 23.83
CA LYS A 11 6.57 5.01 22.54
C LYS A 11 7.08 3.84 21.71
N PRO A 12 6.22 2.91 21.25
CA PRO A 12 6.69 1.82 20.42
C PRO A 12 7.41 2.41 19.21
N ASP A 13 8.54 1.82 18.84
CA ASP A 13 9.25 2.22 17.63
C ASP A 13 8.27 2.15 16.45
N PRO A 14 8.27 3.16 15.56
CA PRO A 14 7.38 3.18 14.42
C PRO A 14 7.60 1.89 13.61
N GLN A 15 6.53 1.12 13.45
CA GLN A 15 6.55 -0.10 12.65
C GLN A 15 6.27 0.22 11.20
N GLU A 16 7.01 -0.43 10.31
CA GLU A 16 6.84 -0.30 8.86
C GLU A 16 5.54 -0.99 8.42
N ILE A 17 4.81 -0.37 7.49
CA ILE A 17 3.70 -1.02 6.81
C ILE A 17 4.23 -2.09 5.85
N LYS A 18 3.71 -3.32 5.96
CA LYS A 18 4.07 -4.41 5.05
C LYS A 18 3.02 -4.56 3.96
N PHE A 19 3.47 -4.78 2.72
CA PHE A 19 2.60 -4.92 1.57
C PHE A 19 2.76 -6.30 0.93
N TYR A 20 1.66 -6.94 0.56
CA TYR A 20 1.67 -8.20 -0.18
C TYR A 20 0.75 -8.12 -1.38
N ALA A 21 1.10 -8.81 -2.46
CA ALA A 21 0.31 -8.89 -3.68
C ALA A 21 0.03 -10.34 -4.09
N SER A 22 -1.23 -10.57 -4.44
CA SER A 22 -1.73 -11.79 -5.02
C SER A 22 -2.54 -11.48 -6.28
N TYR A 23 -2.72 -12.46 -7.16
CA TYR A 23 -3.47 -12.30 -8.39
C TYR A 23 -4.16 -13.61 -8.74
N ASN A 24 -5.43 -13.56 -9.16
CA ASN A 24 -6.13 -14.68 -9.78
C ASN A 24 -6.87 -14.15 -11.01
N GLY A 25 -6.75 -14.86 -12.14
CA GLY A 25 -7.52 -14.60 -13.37
C GLY A 25 -8.90 -15.28 -13.40
N GLU A 26 -9.27 -15.97 -12.32
CA GLU A 26 -10.47 -16.81 -12.20
C GLU A 26 -11.62 -16.06 -11.49
N THR A 27 -12.84 -16.63 -11.53
CA THR A 27 -14.06 -16.10 -10.88
C THR A 27 -14.09 -16.24 -9.36
N GLN A 28 -12.94 -16.17 -8.69
CA GLN A 28 -12.82 -16.29 -7.24
C GLN A 28 -12.75 -14.91 -6.59
N THR A 29 -13.36 -14.77 -5.41
CA THR A 29 -13.36 -13.51 -4.64
C THR A 29 -12.07 -13.26 -3.86
N LYS A 30 -11.16 -14.25 -3.80
CA LYS A 30 -9.84 -14.13 -3.18
C LYS A 30 -8.79 -14.80 -4.05
N ALA A 31 -7.66 -14.12 -4.25
CA ALA A 31 -6.55 -14.71 -4.97
C ALA A 31 -5.84 -15.79 -4.15
N THR A 32 -5.41 -16.84 -4.83
CA THR A 32 -4.68 -18.00 -4.27
C THR A 32 -3.27 -18.08 -4.83
N THR A 33 -2.99 -17.40 -5.94
CA THR A 33 -1.65 -17.31 -6.51
C THR A 33 -0.98 -15.99 -6.17
N VAL A 34 0.31 -16.08 -5.86
CA VAL A 34 1.18 -14.95 -5.59
C VAL A 34 1.36 -14.13 -6.87
N PHE A 35 1.37 -12.79 -6.75
CA PHE A 35 1.61 -11.94 -7.91
C PHE A 35 3.05 -12.12 -8.42
N THR A 36 3.25 -12.06 -9.73
CA THR A 36 4.52 -12.44 -10.35
C THR A 36 5.69 -11.59 -9.83
N THR A 37 6.74 -12.25 -9.33
CA THR A 37 7.98 -11.60 -8.86
C THR A 37 8.57 -10.72 -9.96
N GLY A 38 9.03 -9.53 -9.59
CA GLY A 38 9.56 -8.52 -10.49
C GLY A 38 8.51 -7.54 -11.03
N ASN A 39 7.20 -7.83 -10.89
CA ASN A 39 6.16 -6.87 -11.24
C ASN A 39 6.25 -5.62 -10.35
N LYS A 40 5.89 -4.47 -10.92
CA LYS A 40 5.92 -3.18 -10.24
C LYS A 40 4.52 -2.69 -9.93
N VAL A 41 4.40 -2.05 -8.77
CA VAL A 41 3.13 -1.60 -8.20
C VAL A 41 3.30 -0.18 -7.67
N THR A 42 2.39 0.72 -8.02
CA THR A 42 2.25 2.03 -7.39
C THR A 42 1.25 1.91 -6.24
N ILE A 43 1.67 2.29 -5.02
CA ILE A 43 0.83 2.23 -3.81
C ILE A 43 0.50 3.65 -3.35
N LEU A 44 -0.78 3.93 -3.14
CA LEU A 44 -1.30 5.18 -2.57
C LEU A 44 -1.93 4.89 -1.22
N GLY A 45 -1.74 5.75 -0.22
CA GLY A 45 -2.38 5.62 1.08
C GLY A 45 -3.22 6.85 1.41
N TYR A 46 -4.35 6.64 2.07
CA TYR A 46 -5.21 7.70 2.63
C TYR A 46 -5.63 7.30 4.04
N THR A 47 -6.03 8.27 4.87
CA THR A 47 -6.71 7.93 6.13
C THR A 47 -7.98 7.13 5.83
N ALA A 48 -8.27 6.10 6.62
CA ALA A 48 -9.38 5.19 6.37
C ALA A 48 -10.71 5.95 6.19
N GLY A 49 -11.46 5.59 5.15
CA GLY A 49 -12.75 6.24 4.85
C GLY A 49 -12.67 7.66 4.27
N ALA A 50 -11.48 8.16 3.95
CA ALA A 50 -11.33 9.46 3.31
C ALA A 50 -11.97 9.49 1.91
N THR A 51 -12.51 10.66 1.55
CA THR A 51 -12.95 10.94 0.17
C THR A 51 -11.72 11.27 -0.68
N VAL A 52 -11.24 10.31 -1.47
CA VAL A 52 -9.97 10.41 -2.22
C VAL A 52 -9.90 11.58 -3.22
N THR A 53 -11.05 12.12 -3.63
CA THR A 53 -11.12 13.28 -4.55
C THR A 53 -10.83 14.62 -3.88
N SER A 54 -10.88 14.67 -2.55
CA SER A 54 -10.58 15.89 -1.77
C SER A 54 -9.50 15.68 -0.72
N ALA A 55 -9.20 14.43 -0.37
CA ALA A 55 -8.13 14.09 0.57
C ALA A 55 -6.75 14.16 -0.08
N THR A 56 -5.75 14.52 0.72
CA THR A 56 -4.34 14.37 0.35
C THR A 56 -3.87 12.96 0.71
N SER A 57 -3.03 12.35 -0.12
CA SER A 57 -2.40 11.08 0.20
C SER A 57 -1.53 11.21 1.45
N VAL A 58 -1.35 10.12 2.19
CA VAL A 58 -0.45 10.10 3.33
C VAL A 58 1.00 10.32 2.87
N PRO A 59 1.82 11.04 3.67
CA PRO A 59 3.22 11.24 3.35
C PRO A 59 3.95 9.93 3.05
N GLY A 60 4.83 9.95 2.06
CA GLY A 60 5.51 8.75 1.57
C GLY A 60 4.70 7.97 0.52
N THR A 61 3.52 8.44 0.12
CA THR A 61 2.76 7.87 -1.01
C THR A 61 2.34 8.97 -2.01
N PRO A 62 2.29 8.70 -3.33
CA PRO A 62 2.51 7.40 -3.99
C PRO A 62 3.93 6.86 -3.85
N VAL A 63 4.07 5.54 -3.70
CA VAL A 63 5.36 4.83 -3.66
C VAL A 63 5.35 3.66 -4.62
N GLU A 64 6.44 3.50 -5.37
CA GLU A 64 6.66 2.34 -6.21
C GLU A 64 7.18 1.17 -5.36
N ALA A 65 6.66 -0.02 -5.59
CA ALA A 65 7.11 -1.25 -4.96
C ALA A 65 7.34 -2.35 -5.98
N THR A 66 8.32 -3.21 -5.73
CA THR A 66 8.62 -4.38 -6.56
C THR A 66 8.20 -5.65 -5.85
N VAL A 67 7.52 -6.54 -6.55
CA VAL A 67 7.10 -7.84 -6.01
C VAL A 67 8.32 -8.75 -5.86
N GLY A 68 8.54 -9.26 -4.65
CA GLY A 68 9.56 -10.23 -4.31
C GLY A 68 8.99 -11.64 -4.16
N ALA A 69 9.67 -12.45 -3.36
CA ALA A 69 9.22 -13.80 -3.01
C ALA A 69 7.93 -13.74 -2.16
N SER A 70 7.07 -14.75 -2.31
CA SER A 70 5.81 -14.89 -1.56
C SER A 70 4.86 -13.68 -1.66
N GLY A 71 5.01 -12.87 -2.71
CA GLY A 71 4.17 -11.71 -2.96
C GLY A 71 4.53 -10.49 -2.13
N LEU A 72 5.61 -10.53 -1.34
CA LEU A 72 6.07 -9.37 -0.56
C LEU A 72 6.43 -8.23 -1.51
N LEU A 73 5.75 -7.10 -1.36
CA LEU A 73 6.07 -5.87 -2.08
C LEU A 73 7.13 -5.12 -1.29
N THR A 74 8.25 -4.82 -1.95
CA THR A 74 9.34 -4.00 -1.38
C THR A 74 9.23 -2.58 -1.95
N PRO A 75 8.75 -1.59 -1.17
CA PRO A 75 8.69 -0.20 -1.60
C PRO A 75 10.09 0.39 -1.82
N SER A 76 10.20 1.40 -2.68
CA SER A 76 11.45 2.16 -2.87
C SER A 76 11.90 2.92 -1.62
N ALA A 77 10.96 3.21 -0.71
CA ALA A 77 11.22 3.73 0.63
C ALA A 77 10.23 3.11 1.63
N ALA A 78 10.73 2.67 2.78
CA ALA A 78 9.91 2.14 3.86
C ALA A 78 8.83 3.15 4.31
N LEU A 79 7.61 2.67 4.54
CA LEU A 79 6.48 3.51 4.92
C LEU A 79 6.18 3.38 6.41
N TYR A 80 6.38 4.48 7.15
CA TYR A 80 6.03 4.61 8.55
C TYR A 80 4.94 5.66 8.70
N LEU A 81 3.84 5.30 9.36
CA LEU A 81 2.70 6.19 9.53
C LEU A 81 2.46 6.50 11.02
N PRO A 82 1.91 7.69 11.34
CA PRO A 82 1.40 7.98 12.67
C PRO A 82 0.33 6.97 13.09
N LYS A 83 0.00 6.95 14.39
CA LYS A 83 -1.11 6.14 14.90
C LYS A 83 -2.41 6.47 14.17
N GLY A 84 -3.09 5.44 13.66
CA GLY A 84 -4.30 5.62 12.85
C GLY A 84 -4.69 4.38 12.05
N SER A 85 -5.73 4.53 11.24
CA SER A 85 -6.17 3.51 10.29
C SER A 85 -6.15 4.10 8.89
N TYR A 86 -5.74 3.29 7.91
CA TYR A 86 -5.42 3.72 6.56
C TYR A 86 -6.03 2.80 5.51
N ASP A 87 -6.48 3.41 4.42
CA ASP A 87 -6.89 2.71 3.21
C ASP A 87 -5.76 2.83 2.18
N PHE A 88 -5.26 1.69 1.72
CA PHE A 88 -4.24 1.60 0.68
C PHE A 88 -4.85 1.16 -0.63
N TYR A 89 -4.39 1.78 -1.70
CA TYR A 89 -4.77 1.49 -3.07
C TYR A 89 -3.51 1.08 -3.80
N SER A 90 -3.60 0.07 -4.63
CA SER A 90 -2.50 -0.32 -5.50
C SER A 90 -2.95 -0.34 -6.95
N VAL A 91 -2.04 0.07 -7.83
CA VAL A 91 -2.19 -0.06 -9.27
C VAL A 91 -0.93 -0.70 -9.82
N SER A 92 -1.09 -1.69 -10.68
CA SER A 92 0.01 -2.42 -11.30
C SER A 92 -0.29 -2.71 -12.76
N LEU A 93 0.73 -3.14 -13.49
CA LEU A 93 0.56 -3.84 -14.75
C LEU A 93 0.76 -5.33 -14.50
N ASN A 94 0.22 -6.16 -15.38
CA ASN A 94 0.50 -7.59 -15.38
C ASN A 94 1.88 -7.94 -16.00
N ASN A 95 2.90 -7.14 -15.66
CA ASN A 95 4.30 -7.28 -16.11
C ASN A 95 5.26 -6.47 -15.21
N THR A 96 6.55 -6.45 -15.58
CA THR A 96 7.65 -5.83 -14.82
C THR A 96 7.79 -4.31 -14.99
N SER A 97 6.96 -3.69 -15.82
CA SER A 97 6.95 -2.24 -16.04
C SER A 97 6.13 -1.54 -14.95
N ALA A 98 6.53 -0.32 -14.60
CA ALA A 98 5.71 0.52 -13.73
C ALA A 98 4.44 0.97 -14.49
N PRO A 99 3.30 1.17 -13.81
CA PRO A 99 2.06 1.63 -14.44
C PRO A 99 2.18 2.97 -15.15
N GLY A 100 3.13 3.81 -14.73
CA GLY A 100 3.36 5.13 -15.34
C GLY A 100 2.20 6.10 -15.18
N LEU A 101 1.30 5.86 -14.22
CA LEU A 101 0.15 6.72 -13.94
C LEU A 101 0.50 7.74 -12.86
N THR A 102 0.12 8.99 -13.09
CA THR A 102 0.11 10.01 -12.04
C THR A 102 -1.30 10.14 -11.50
N PHE A 103 -1.44 10.26 -10.18
CA PHE A 103 -2.74 10.47 -9.54
C PHE A 103 -2.84 11.88 -8.98
N THR A 104 -3.96 12.54 -9.21
CA THR A 104 -4.28 13.85 -8.63
C THR A 104 -5.72 13.80 -8.15
N SER A 105 -5.94 14.08 -6.87
CA SER A 105 -7.28 14.01 -6.27
C SER A 105 -7.98 12.67 -6.57
N GLY A 106 -7.27 11.56 -6.34
CA GLY A 106 -7.79 10.21 -6.56
C GLY A 106 -8.07 9.83 -8.03
N MET A 107 -7.81 10.72 -9.00
CA MET A 107 -7.97 10.44 -10.42
C MET A 107 -6.63 10.17 -11.08
N SER A 108 -6.55 9.13 -11.91
CA SER A 108 -5.37 8.87 -12.72
C SER A 108 -5.29 9.81 -13.92
N THR A 109 -4.09 9.92 -14.49
CA THR A 109 -3.92 10.33 -15.88
C THR A 109 -4.69 9.41 -16.84
N GLN A 110 -4.87 9.86 -18.08
CA GLN A 110 -5.52 9.08 -19.12
C GLN A 110 -4.83 7.71 -19.30
N LEU A 111 -5.63 6.65 -19.35
CA LEU A 111 -5.15 5.30 -19.60
C LEU A 111 -4.78 5.12 -21.08
N THR A 112 -3.76 4.31 -21.34
CA THR A 112 -3.35 3.95 -22.70
C THR A 112 -4.03 2.66 -23.14
N ASN A 113 -4.61 2.66 -24.34
CA ASN A 113 -5.24 1.47 -24.93
C ASN A 113 -4.24 0.32 -25.08
N GLY A 114 -4.72 -0.91 -24.84
CA GLY A 114 -3.89 -2.13 -24.97
C GLY A 114 -2.98 -2.41 -23.78
N ILE A 115 -3.07 -1.63 -22.69
CA ILE A 115 -2.34 -1.88 -21.45
C ILE A 115 -3.28 -2.51 -20.42
N ASP A 116 -2.82 -3.59 -19.79
CA ASP A 116 -3.53 -4.34 -18.74
C ASP A 116 -3.26 -3.72 -17.36
N TYR A 117 -4.08 -2.74 -16.98
CA TYR A 117 -4.02 -2.09 -15.67
C TYR A 117 -4.82 -2.90 -14.64
N LEU A 118 -4.16 -3.33 -13.58
CA LEU A 118 -4.76 -3.99 -12.43
C LEU A 118 -4.84 -3.00 -11.27
N TRP A 119 -5.91 -3.06 -10.49
CA TRP A 119 -6.07 -2.22 -9.30
C TRP A 119 -6.77 -2.97 -8.18
N THR A 120 -6.46 -2.60 -6.93
CA THR A 120 -7.13 -3.15 -5.75
C THR A 120 -6.99 -2.21 -4.54
N LYS A 121 -7.74 -2.51 -3.48
CA LYS A 121 -7.81 -1.73 -2.25
C LYS A 121 -7.67 -2.65 -1.05
N ALA A 122 -6.80 -2.27 -0.11
CA ALA A 122 -6.75 -2.81 1.24
C ALA A 122 -7.25 -1.74 2.23
N ALA A 123 -8.37 -2.00 2.91
CA ALA A 123 -9.03 -1.01 3.76
C ALA A 123 -8.79 -1.26 5.26
N GLY A 124 -8.76 -0.19 6.05
CA GLY A 124 -8.75 -0.28 7.51
C GLY A 124 -7.45 -0.79 8.14
N ILE A 125 -6.31 -0.58 7.48
CA ILE A 125 -5.00 -1.05 7.94
C ILE A 125 -4.47 -0.13 9.04
N ALA A 126 -4.21 -0.68 10.22
CA ALA A 126 -3.60 0.08 11.33
C ALA A 126 -2.15 0.49 11.02
N GLU A 127 -1.62 1.47 11.74
CA GLU A 127 -0.19 1.81 11.65
C GLU A 127 0.70 0.59 11.92
N GLY A 128 1.75 0.40 11.11
CA GLY A 128 2.60 -0.79 11.19
C GLY A 128 1.92 -2.11 10.79
N GLY A 129 0.70 -2.06 10.26
CA GLY A 129 -0.05 -3.23 9.83
C GLY A 129 0.42 -3.81 8.50
N THR A 130 -0.28 -4.86 8.07
CA THR A 130 -0.07 -5.53 6.78
C THR A 130 -1.23 -5.23 5.85
N ALA A 131 -0.94 -4.65 4.68
CA ALA A 131 -1.87 -4.50 3.58
C ALA A 131 -1.66 -5.62 2.55
N SER A 132 -2.73 -6.32 2.18
CA SER A 132 -2.70 -7.36 1.15
C SER A 132 -3.61 -6.98 -0.01
N PHE A 133 -3.05 -7.06 -1.21
CA PHE A 133 -3.65 -6.71 -2.49
C PHE A 133 -4.05 -7.97 -3.27
#